data_AF-A0A7R8WDC2-F1
#
_entry.id   AF-A0A7R8WDC2-F1
#
_cell.length_a   1.000
_cell.length_b   1.000
_cell.length_c   1.000
_cell.angle_alpha   90.00
_cell.angle_beta   90.00
_cell.angle_gamma   90.00
#
_symmetry.space_group_name_H-M   'P 1'
#
loop_
_entity.id
_entity.type
_entity.pdbx_description
1 polymer ?
#
loop_
_entity_poly.entity_id
_entity_poly.type
_entity_poly.pdbx_seq_one_letter_code
_entity_poly.pdbx_strand_id
1 'polypeptide(L)'
;MEPKPKPDWAKFGLDVESSPSASGVGTKHYGAVQEKENSSPPVAESAVPVRDFYGKPPSQQIEELFGAETGEKPWWKSNFFISAPVQFGTWDGVFTSCLINLIGVIVFLRSGWIVAEAGVANAVSVICISVLVILSSVFSAIGICERTPMQAGGVYSLLSNTLGSKFGGSLGMVYCFGQSVACALHASGFGESIRKLLSLRSDIYDRLFASALVLLLSGVNVAGVKWVIKLQFLLLLILLSAAADFWVGSFVHVDEIHGFVGYSAEVLRNNTGPAYSDGENWYSVFGLFFPTVTGIMAGINMSGDLRDPAHDIPTGTLAAVGGSLMIYLMFVLVLASTCTRFALATDFLIVEKVSIVGVLVLLGLYVSSISSALAALYGTPRVLQSIAGQKVIPLIQPLERGVSAMGVMQPLERGVSAMGMGVMQPLERG
;
A
#
# COMPACT_ATOMS: atom_id res chain seq x y z
N MET A 1 25.07 53.16 -35.51
CA MET A 1 25.15 51.86 -34.81
C MET A 1 24.55 50.82 -35.74
N GLU A 2 25.33 49.84 -36.18
CA GLU A 2 24.84 48.79 -37.08
C GLU A 2 23.98 47.77 -36.31
N PRO A 3 22.92 47.21 -36.94
CA PRO A 3 22.16 46.11 -36.35
C PRO A 3 22.97 44.81 -36.40
N LYS A 4 22.99 44.05 -35.29
CA LYS A 4 23.66 42.74 -35.24
C LYS A 4 22.99 41.73 -36.19
N PRO A 5 23.76 40.82 -36.82
CA PRO A 5 23.20 39.76 -37.65
C PRO A 5 22.34 38.79 -36.82
N LYS A 6 21.25 38.30 -37.42
CA LYS A 6 20.41 37.24 -36.83
C LYS A 6 21.14 35.89 -36.89
N PRO A 7 20.97 35.00 -35.89
CA PRO A 7 21.50 33.64 -35.95
C PRO A 7 20.83 32.83 -37.07
N ASP A 8 21.63 31.99 -37.71
CA ASP A 8 21.22 31.05 -38.76
C ASP A 8 20.82 29.71 -38.14
N TRP A 9 19.52 29.44 -38.10
CA TRP A 9 18.93 28.26 -37.47
C TRP A 9 18.94 27.01 -38.37
N ALA A 10 19.23 27.16 -39.67
CA ALA A 10 19.32 26.05 -40.61
C ALA A 10 20.41 25.02 -40.21
N LYS A 11 21.42 25.48 -39.46
CA LYS A 11 22.48 24.62 -38.90
C LYS A 11 22.01 23.63 -37.83
N PHE A 12 20.80 23.79 -37.30
CA PHE A 12 20.21 22.93 -36.26
C PHE A 12 18.99 22.12 -36.73
N GLY A 13 18.64 22.18 -38.03
CA GLY A 13 17.55 21.37 -38.60
C GLY A 13 16.15 21.70 -38.07
N LEU A 14 15.93 22.94 -37.61
CA LEU A 14 14.68 23.41 -37.01
C LEU A 14 14.00 24.48 -37.87
N ASP A 15 13.75 24.17 -39.14
CA ASP A 15 12.81 24.92 -39.96
C ASP A 15 11.42 24.29 -39.88
N VAL A 16 10.47 25.02 -39.29
CA VAL A 16 9.07 24.59 -39.18
C VAL A 16 8.39 24.82 -40.53
N GLU A 17 8.24 23.75 -41.31
CA GLU A 17 7.60 23.80 -42.61
C GLU A 17 6.11 24.15 -42.45
N SER A 18 5.71 25.32 -42.95
CA SER A 18 4.33 25.82 -42.88
C SER A 18 3.52 25.37 -44.09
N SER A 19 2.31 24.86 -43.83
CA SER A 19 1.45 24.26 -44.85
C SER A 19 1.02 25.25 -45.94
N PRO A 20 1.09 24.88 -47.24
CA PRO A 20 0.35 25.56 -48.29
C PRO A 20 -1.05 24.96 -48.48
N SER A 21 -1.99 25.84 -48.83
CA SER A 21 -3.41 25.54 -49.06
C SER A 21 -3.69 25.02 -50.48
N ALA A 22 -4.93 24.57 -50.69
CA ALA A 22 -5.35 23.87 -51.90
C ALA A 22 -5.35 24.72 -53.20
N SER A 23 -4.86 24.13 -54.30
CA SER A 23 -5.51 24.13 -55.63
C SER A 23 -4.63 23.42 -56.67
N GLY A 24 -5.22 22.75 -57.68
CA GLY A 24 -4.46 22.24 -58.84
C GLY A 24 -4.89 20.86 -59.34
N VAL A 25 -5.76 20.83 -60.35
CA VAL A 25 -6.10 19.63 -61.13
C VAL A 25 -4.95 19.29 -62.10
N GLY A 26 -4.57 18.01 -62.25
CA GLY A 26 -3.48 17.63 -63.16
C GLY A 26 -3.29 16.13 -63.39
N THR A 27 -4.11 15.50 -64.23
CA THR A 27 -3.90 14.14 -64.75
C THR A 27 -2.61 13.97 -65.57
N LYS A 28 -1.94 12.80 -65.48
CA LYS A 28 -1.54 12.02 -66.67
C LYS A 28 -1.12 10.56 -66.36
N HIS A 29 -1.22 9.74 -67.40
CA HIS A 29 -1.20 8.27 -67.42
C HIS A 29 0.17 7.65 -67.81
N TYR A 30 0.18 6.31 -67.78
CA TYR A 30 1.06 5.33 -68.44
C TYR A 30 2.28 4.82 -67.67
N GLY A 31 2.57 3.50 -67.65
CA GLY A 31 1.89 2.40 -68.39
C GLY A 31 2.12 1.00 -67.80
N ALA A 32 1.47 0.00 -68.39
CA ALA A 32 1.46 -1.39 -67.94
C ALA A 32 2.16 -2.33 -68.94
N VAL A 33 2.70 -3.45 -68.47
CA VAL A 33 3.05 -4.63 -69.30
C VAL A 33 2.68 -5.93 -68.56
N GLN A 34 2.15 -6.86 -69.36
CA GLN A 34 1.62 -8.22 -69.18
C GLN A 34 2.37 -9.18 -68.20
N GLU A 35 1.69 -10.03 -67.41
CA GLU A 35 0.96 -11.29 -67.72
C GLU A 35 1.93 -12.50 -67.86
N LYS A 36 2.10 -13.37 -66.85
CA LYS A 36 1.54 -14.75 -66.70
C LYS A 36 2.36 -15.53 -65.62
N GLU A 37 1.96 -16.64 -64.97
CA GLU A 37 0.70 -17.41 -64.87
C GLU A 37 0.63 -18.27 -63.57
N ASN A 38 -0.56 -18.80 -63.24
CA ASN A 38 -0.86 -20.07 -62.53
C ASN A 38 -0.35 -20.38 -61.08
N SER A 39 -1.22 -20.23 -60.07
CA SER A 39 -1.67 -21.31 -59.14
C SER A 39 -2.50 -20.78 -57.94
N SER A 40 -3.49 -21.56 -57.48
CA SER A 40 -4.45 -21.21 -56.42
C SER A 40 -3.93 -21.60 -55.00
N PRO A 41 -4.54 -21.13 -53.89
CA PRO A 41 -3.86 -20.20 -52.98
C PRO A 41 -3.26 -20.84 -51.72
N PRO A 42 -2.19 -20.24 -51.15
CA PRO A 42 -1.81 -20.46 -49.77
C PRO A 42 -2.37 -19.39 -48.81
N VAL A 43 -2.64 -19.85 -47.60
CA VAL A 43 -2.79 -19.15 -46.30
C VAL A 43 -2.38 -17.67 -46.29
N ALA A 44 -3.29 -16.79 -45.82
CA ALA A 44 -3.01 -15.38 -45.62
C ALA A 44 -2.12 -15.14 -44.38
N GLU A 45 -0.82 -15.04 -44.60
CA GLU A 45 0.17 -14.56 -43.63
C GLU A 45 0.30 -13.02 -43.75
N SER A 46 -0.36 -12.27 -42.86
CA SER A 46 -0.33 -10.80 -42.88
C SER A 46 0.94 -10.25 -42.22
N ALA A 47 2.09 -10.39 -42.89
CA ALA A 47 3.34 -9.79 -42.46
C ALA A 47 3.34 -8.27 -42.72
N VAL A 48 3.35 -7.46 -41.66
CA VAL A 48 3.54 -6.00 -41.75
C VAL A 48 5.03 -5.70 -42.02
N PRO A 49 5.38 -4.86 -43.00
CA PRO A 49 6.78 -4.57 -43.33
C PRO A 49 7.46 -3.75 -42.22
N VAL A 50 8.59 -4.26 -41.70
CA VAL A 50 9.31 -3.80 -40.50
C VAL A 50 10.03 -2.44 -40.67
N ARG A 51 9.78 -1.68 -41.74
CA ARG A 51 10.62 -0.52 -42.11
C ARG A 51 10.27 0.82 -41.46
N ASP A 52 9.06 1.00 -40.93
CA ASP A 52 8.60 2.32 -40.47
C ASP A 52 8.76 2.56 -38.95
N PHE A 53 9.36 1.62 -38.21
CA PHE A 53 9.42 1.67 -36.75
C PHE A 53 10.37 2.73 -36.17
N TYR A 54 11.42 3.12 -36.89
CA TYR A 54 12.53 3.92 -36.34
C TYR A 54 12.36 5.45 -36.39
N GLY A 55 11.19 5.96 -36.84
CA GLY A 55 10.96 7.41 -37.04
C GLY A 55 9.93 8.08 -36.13
N LYS A 56 9.19 7.34 -35.30
CA LYS A 56 8.07 7.88 -34.50
C LYS A 56 8.47 8.19 -33.04
N PRO A 57 7.87 9.22 -32.41
CA PRO A 57 8.09 9.49 -30.98
C PRO A 57 7.60 8.32 -30.10
N PRO A 58 8.18 8.10 -28.90
CA PRO A 58 7.92 6.91 -28.08
C PRO A 58 6.45 6.69 -27.73
N SER A 59 5.67 7.76 -27.57
CA SER A 59 4.23 7.70 -27.29
C SER A 59 3.45 6.99 -28.40
N GLN A 60 3.74 7.28 -29.67
CA GLN A 60 3.05 6.66 -30.82
C GLN A 60 3.49 5.21 -31.05
N GLN A 61 4.75 4.87 -30.77
CA GLN A 61 5.21 3.49 -30.81
C GLN A 61 4.52 2.62 -29.76
N ILE A 62 4.33 3.15 -28.55
CA ILE A 62 3.55 2.52 -27.47
C ILE A 62 2.09 2.35 -27.90
N GLU A 63 1.49 3.40 -28.46
CA GLU A 63 0.09 3.39 -28.91
C GLU A 63 -0.16 2.39 -30.05
N GLU A 64 0.79 2.20 -30.98
CA GLU A 64 0.70 1.15 -32.01
C GLU A 64 1.02 -0.26 -31.48
N LEU A 65 1.97 -0.43 -30.55
CA LEU A 65 2.25 -1.73 -29.92
C LEU A 65 1.05 -2.28 -29.13
N PHE A 66 0.28 -1.40 -28.48
CA PHE A 66 -0.89 -1.78 -27.69
C PHE A 66 -2.22 -1.61 -28.43
N GLY A 67 -2.27 -0.83 -29.51
CA GLY A 67 -3.46 -0.59 -30.32
C GLY A 67 -3.85 -1.75 -31.25
N ALA A 68 -2.87 -2.57 -31.67
CA ALA A 68 -3.07 -3.68 -32.60
C ALA A 68 -3.93 -4.84 -32.05
N GLU A 69 -4.25 -4.87 -30.75
CA GLU A 69 -5.05 -5.94 -30.12
C GLU A 69 -6.48 -5.50 -29.69
N THR A 70 -7.04 -4.52 -30.39
CA THR A 70 -8.42 -4.02 -30.25
C THR A 70 -9.47 -4.83 -31.04
N GLY A 71 -9.28 -6.15 -31.16
CA GLY A 71 -10.38 -7.07 -31.45
C GLY A 71 -11.35 -7.11 -30.27
N GLU A 72 -12.67 -7.13 -30.53
CA GLU A 72 -13.76 -6.97 -29.56
C GLU A 72 -13.65 -7.87 -28.31
N LYS A 73 -12.96 -7.37 -27.27
CA LYS A 73 -12.97 -7.98 -25.93
C LYS A 73 -14.22 -7.48 -25.20
N PRO A 74 -15.06 -8.36 -24.64
CA PRO A 74 -16.27 -7.95 -23.91
C PRO A 74 -15.98 -6.90 -22.84
N TRP A 75 -16.89 -5.95 -22.66
CA TRP A 75 -16.75 -4.78 -21.77
C TRP A 75 -16.33 -5.10 -20.32
N TRP A 76 -16.68 -6.30 -19.84
CA TRP A 76 -16.28 -6.79 -18.52
C TRP A 76 -14.79 -7.21 -18.47
N LYS A 77 -14.21 -7.70 -19.56
CA LYS A 77 -12.78 -8.07 -19.63
C LYS A 77 -11.84 -6.87 -19.73
N SER A 78 -12.20 -5.83 -20.49
CA SER A 78 -11.38 -4.61 -20.57
C SER A 78 -11.28 -3.93 -19.20
N ASN A 79 -12.42 -3.69 -18.54
CA ASN A 79 -12.45 -3.05 -17.22
C ASN A 79 -11.86 -3.91 -16.09
N PHE A 80 -11.91 -5.25 -16.17
CA PHE A 80 -11.30 -6.11 -15.15
C PHE A 80 -9.80 -6.38 -15.34
N PHE A 81 -9.30 -6.48 -16.58
CA PHE A 81 -7.95 -7.02 -16.83
C PHE A 81 -6.99 -6.05 -17.53
N ILE A 82 -7.49 -5.03 -18.23
CA ILE A 82 -6.67 -4.07 -18.99
C ILE A 82 -6.94 -2.65 -18.46
N SER A 83 -6.40 -2.36 -17.27
CA SER A 83 -6.11 -0.97 -16.87
C SER A 83 -4.66 -0.66 -17.23
N ALA A 84 -4.39 0.50 -17.84
CA ALA A 84 -3.05 1.07 -17.89
C ALA A 84 -2.46 1.20 -16.47
N PRO A 85 -1.13 1.18 -16.28
CA PRO A 85 -0.52 1.41 -14.98
C PRO A 85 -0.78 2.86 -14.53
N VAL A 86 -1.82 3.04 -13.73
CA VAL A 86 -2.11 4.32 -13.06
C VAL A 86 -1.12 4.46 -11.92
N GLN A 87 -0.11 5.31 -12.10
CA GLN A 87 0.82 5.67 -11.04
C GLN A 87 0.10 6.49 -9.97
N PHE A 88 0.30 6.14 -8.71
CA PHE A 88 -0.30 6.83 -7.56
C PHE A 88 0.50 8.06 -7.14
N GLY A 89 -0.13 9.01 -6.45
CA GLY A 89 0.54 10.18 -5.86
C GLY A 89 0.61 10.14 -4.34
N THR A 90 1.10 11.23 -3.74
CA THR A 90 1.27 11.45 -2.29
C THR A 90 0.05 10.99 -1.48
N TRP A 91 -1.13 11.53 -1.78
CA TRP A 91 -2.36 11.29 -1.01
C TRP A 91 -2.97 9.92 -1.33
N ASP A 92 -2.97 9.58 -2.61
CA ASP A 92 -3.70 8.44 -3.16
C ASP A 92 -3.00 7.09 -2.91
N GLY A 93 -1.67 7.09 -2.88
CA GLY A 93 -0.85 5.90 -2.62
C GLY A 93 -0.21 5.90 -1.23
N VAL A 94 0.64 6.90 -0.93
CA VAL A 94 1.48 6.85 0.28
C VAL A 94 0.66 7.09 1.55
N PHE A 95 -0.09 8.20 1.60
CA PHE A 95 -0.85 8.59 2.79
C PHE A 95 -1.91 7.55 3.15
N THR A 96 -2.73 7.14 2.18
CA THR A 96 -3.74 6.07 2.34
C THR A 96 -3.12 4.78 2.85
N SER A 97 -2.00 4.34 2.26
CA SER A 97 -1.34 3.09 2.63
C SER A 97 -0.69 3.13 4.01
N CYS A 98 0.02 4.20 4.34
CA CYS A 98 0.56 4.39 5.68
C CYS A 98 -0.56 4.47 6.73
N LEU A 99 -1.61 5.26 6.49
CA LEU A 99 -2.64 5.52 7.50
C LEU A 99 -3.49 4.28 7.83
N ILE A 100 -3.82 3.43 6.84
CA ILE A 100 -4.55 2.17 7.10
C ILE A 100 -3.68 1.20 7.91
N ASN A 101 -2.39 1.08 7.57
CA ASN A 101 -1.48 0.19 8.30
C ASN A 101 -1.10 0.72 9.70
N LEU A 102 -1.24 2.03 9.93
CA LEU A 102 -1.11 2.67 11.23
C LEU A 102 -2.35 2.44 12.12
N ILE A 103 -3.56 2.66 11.59
CA ILE A 103 -4.81 2.41 12.33
C ILE A 103 -5.12 0.90 12.34
N GLY A 104 -4.30 0.13 13.06
CA GLY A 104 -4.39 -1.32 13.22
C GLY A 104 -5.39 -1.76 14.30
N VAL A 105 -5.65 -3.07 14.35
CA VAL A 105 -6.58 -3.72 15.31
C VAL A 105 -6.32 -3.36 16.79
N ILE A 106 -5.08 -3.05 17.16
CA ILE A 106 -4.69 -2.64 18.52
C ILE A 106 -5.39 -1.34 18.94
N VAL A 107 -5.61 -0.41 18.02
CA VAL A 107 -6.32 0.86 18.30
C VAL A 107 -7.74 0.61 18.78
N PHE A 108 -8.43 -0.38 18.19
CA PHE A 108 -9.80 -0.72 18.56
C PHE A 108 -9.88 -1.65 19.77
N LEU A 109 -9.08 -2.71 19.83
CA LEU A 109 -9.20 -3.73 20.89
C LEU A 109 -8.43 -3.40 22.18
N ARG A 110 -7.37 -2.60 22.10
CA ARG A 110 -6.39 -2.50 23.21
C ARG A 110 -6.18 -1.08 23.73
N SER A 111 -6.68 -0.05 23.05
CA SER A 111 -6.66 1.33 23.55
C SER A 111 -7.28 1.46 24.94
N GLY A 112 -8.40 0.78 25.20
CA GLY A 112 -9.04 0.75 26.52
C GLY A 112 -8.14 0.15 27.60
N TRP A 113 -7.62 -1.05 27.36
CA TRP A 113 -6.73 -1.75 28.28
C TRP A 113 -5.42 -0.98 28.53
N ILE A 114 -4.84 -0.37 27.49
CA ILE A 114 -3.66 0.52 27.60
C ILE A 114 -3.93 1.68 28.59
N VAL A 115 -5.11 2.29 28.52
CA VAL A 115 -5.52 3.34 29.47
C VAL A 115 -5.76 2.78 30.87
N ALA A 116 -6.37 1.60 31.00
CA ALA A 116 -6.66 0.99 32.30
C ALA A 116 -5.39 0.63 33.09
N GLU A 117 -4.37 0.10 32.42
CA GLU A 117 -3.11 -0.33 33.02
C GLU A 117 -2.19 0.87 33.27
N ALA A 118 -1.81 1.58 32.20
CA ALA A 118 -0.79 2.62 32.26
C ALA A 118 -1.32 3.95 32.84
N GLY A 119 -2.62 4.20 32.72
CA GLY A 119 -3.23 5.51 32.95
C GLY A 119 -2.89 6.52 31.86
N VAL A 120 -3.64 7.63 31.81
CA VAL A 120 -3.55 8.63 30.71
C VAL A 120 -2.13 9.14 30.50
N ALA A 121 -1.43 9.51 31.57
CA ALA A 121 -0.11 10.13 31.47
C ALA A 121 0.92 9.19 30.81
N ASN A 122 0.88 7.90 31.15
CA ASN A 122 1.79 6.91 30.57
C ASN A 122 1.30 6.39 29.21
N ALA A 123 -0.02 6.29 28.97
CA ALA A 123 -0.54 5.96 27.65
C ALA A 123 -0.12 7.01 26.61
N VAL A 124 -0.22 8.30 26.95
CA VAL A 124 0.29 9.39 26.12
C VAL A 124 1.82 9.33 25.99
N SER A 125 2.57 9.01 27.05
CA SER A 125 4.04 8.87 26.94
C SER A 125 4.47 7.70 26.05
N VAL A 126 3.76 6.56 26.11
CA VAL A 126 3.94 5.42 25.20
C VAL A 126 3.69 5.83 23.74
N ILE A 127 2.59 6.54 23.45
CA ILE A 127 2.29 7.04 22.10
C ILE A 127 3.40 7.98 21.62
N CYS A 128 3.75 9.00 22.41
CA CYS A 128 4.76 10.00 22.02
C CYS A 128 6.13 9.36 21.80
N ILE A 129 6.60 8.47 22.68
CA ILE A 129 7.89 7.78 22.53
C ILE A 129 7.87 6.85 21.30
N SER A 130 6.78 6.13 21.08
CA SER A 130 6.60 5.27 19.89
C SER A 130 6.70 6.08 18.60
N VAL A 131 6.02 7.23 18.53
CA VAL A 131 6.06 8.14 17.37
C VAL A 131 7.44 8.78 17.21
N LEU A 132 8.15 9.15 18.29
CA LEU A 132 9.52 9.69 18.20
C LEU A 132 10.53 8.67 17.63
N VAL A 133 10.48 7.41 18.08
CA VAL A 133 11.32 6.32 17.56
C VAL A 133 11.08 6.11 16.07
N ILE A 134 9.82 6.12 15.66
CA ILE A 134 9.43 5.96 14.27
C ILE A 134 9.75 7.18 13.41
N LEU A 135 9.57 8.41 13.91
CA LEU A 135 9.96 9.64 13.20
C LEU A 135 11.47 9.66 12.90
N SER A 136 12.31 9.21 13.83
CA SER A 136 13.76 9.03 13.58
C SER A 136 14.03 8.08 12.40
N SER A 137 13.27 6.99 12.31
CA SER A 137 13.34 6.04 11.18
C SER A 137 12.80 6.65 9.88
N VAL A 138 11.73 7.46 9.95
CA VAL A 138 11.13 8.15 8.81
C VAL A 138 12.07 9.21 8.23
N PHE A 139 12.64 10.09 9.06
CA PHE A 139 13.62 11.08 8.60
C PHE A 139 14.86 10.42 7.99
N SER A 140 15.29 9.28 8.54
CA SER A 140 16.37 8.48 7.94
C SER A 140 15.98 7.94 6.56
N ALA A 141 14.76 7.42 6.39
CA ALA A 141 14.29 6.94 5.09
C ALA A 141 14.12 8.08 4.07
N ILE A 142 13.55 9.23 4.47
CA ILE A 142 13.37 10.42 3.62
C ILE A 142 14.71 10.89 3.04
N GLY A 143 15.72 11.07 3.89
CA GLY A 143 17.06 11.49 3.46
C GLY A 143 17.79 10.50 2.54
N ILE A 144 17.29 9.26 2.43
CA ILE A 144 17.75 8.27 1.46
C ILE A 144 16.95 8.40 0.14
N CYS A 145 15.63 8.52 0.21
CA CYS A 145 14.74 8.69 -0.95
C CYS A 145 15.07 9.94 -1.78
N GLU A 146 15.43 11.05 -1.13
CA GLU A 146 15.85 12.29 -1.82
C GLU A 146 17.16 12.15 -2.63
N ARG A 147 18.02 11.18 -2.29
CA ARG A 147 19.37 11.05 -2.83
C ARG A 147 19.58 9.83 -3.72
N THR A 148 18.60 8.93 -3.75
CA THR A 148 18.73 7.60 -4.35
C THR A 148 17.54 7.35 -5.27
N PRO A 149 17.75 7.02 -6.56
CA PRO A 149 16.64 6.66 -7.43
C PRO A 149 15.94 5.41 -6.89
N MET A 150 14.67 5.56 -6.52
CA MET A 150 13.88 4.47 -5.95
C MET A 150 13.48 3.49 -7.05
N GLN A 151 13.75 2.21 -6.82
CA GLN A 151 13.35 1.12 -7.71
C GLN A 151 12.10 0.42 -7.13
N ALA A 152 11.52 -0.49 -7.90
CA ALA A 152 10.32 -1.24 -7.52
C ALA A 152 10.50 -2.22 -6.34
N GLY A 153 11.69 -2.32 -5.75
CA GLY A 153 12.00 -3.20 -4.61
C GLY A 153 11.64 -2.65 -3.22
N GLY A 154 10.92 -1.54 -3.14
CA GLY A 154 10.40 -0.97 -1.89
C GLY A 154 11.48 -0.73 -0.82
N VAL A 155 11.18 -1.12 0.42
CA VAL A 155 12.09 -1.01 1.58
C VAL A 155 13.43 -1.71 1.33
N TYR A 156 13.45 -2.85 0.62
CA TYR A 156 14.72 -3.53 0.34
C TYR A 156 15.59 -2.77 -0.66
N SER A 157 15.02 -2.15 -1.69
CA SER A 157 15.79 -1.30 -2.62
C SER A 157 16.46 -0.14 -1.90
N LEU A 158 15.73 0.52 -0.99
CA LEU A 158 16.22 1.60 -0.14
C LEU A 158 17.42 1.15 0.71
N LEU A 159 17.32 -0.03 1.35
CA LEU A 159 18.39 -0.60 2.18
C LEU A 159 19.59 -1.12 1.36
N SER A 160 19.36 -1.79 0.22
CA SER A 160 20.44 -2.36 -0.59
C SER A 160 21.29 -1.29 -1.27
N ASN A 161 20.67 -0.15 -1.63
CA ASN A 161 21.37 0.95 -2.29
C ASN A 161 22.26 1.74 -1.32
N THR A 162 21.94 1.75 -0.01
CA THR A 162 22.65 2.53 1.01
C THR A 162 23.66 1.73 1.83
N LEU A 163 23.28 0.51 2.24
CA LEU A 163 24.11 -0.36 3.08
C LEU A 163 24.79 -1.48 2.29
N GLY A 164 24.52 -1.57 0.99
CA GLY A 164 24.94 -2.66 0.12
C GLY A 164 24.08 -3.92 0.27
N SER A 165 24.10 -4.76 -0.77
CA SER A 165 23.24 -5.94 -0.88
C SER A 165 23.32 -6.93 0.28
N LYS A 166 24.51 -7.10 0.89
CA LYS A 166 24.74 -8.00 2.05
C LYS A 166 24.01 -7.54 3.31
N PHE A 167 24.19 -6.28 3.72
CA PHE A 167 23.51 -5.72 4.89
C PHE A 167 22.02 -5.50 4.63
N GLY A 168 21.66 -4.99 3.45
CA GLY A 168 20.28 -4.86 3.03
C GLY A 168 19.54 -6.20 3.01
N GLY A 169 20.21 -7.30 2.63
CA GLY A 169 19.62 -8.65 2.64
C GLY A 169 19.32 -9.14 4.07
N SER A 170 20.26 -8.93 5.00
CA SER A 170 20.06 -9.28 6.41
C SER A 170 18.89 -8.50 7.04
N LEU A 171 18.88 -7.17 6.89
CA LEU A 171 17.80 -6.31 7.38
C LEU A 171 16.46 -6.60 6.69
N GLY A 172 16.49 -6.89 5.39
CA GLY A 172 15.30 -7.29 4.62
C GLY A 172 14.70 -8.61 5.11
N MET A 173 15.51 -9.59 5.50
CA MET A 173 15.02 -10.84 6.11
C MET A 173 14.37 -10.60 7.48
N VAL A 174 14.97 -9.76 8.32
CA VAL A 174 14.38 -9.36 9.62
C VAL A 174 13.06 -8.63 9.41
N TYR A 175 12.98 -7.73 8.41
CA TYR A 175 11.76 -7.05 8.02
C TYR A 175 10.67 -8.05 7.57
N CYS A 176 11.00 -9.01 6.70
CA CYS A 176 10.06 -10.03 6.23
C CYS A 176 9.52 -10.91 7.39
N PHE A 177 10.38 -11.26 8.34
CA PHE A 177 9.95 -11.97 9.55
C PHE A 177 9.00 -11.10 10.40
N GLY A 178 9.36 -9.82 10.62
CA GLY A 178 8.52 -8.87 11.36
C GLY A 178 7.13 -8.67 10.74
N GLN A 179 7.05 -8.54 9.41
CA GLN A 179 5.77 -8.46 8.69
C GLN A 179 4.96 -9.76 8.78
N SER A 180 5.61 -10.93 8.77
CA SER A 180 4.93 -12.22 8.98
C SER A 180 4.31 -12.32 10.38
N VAL A 181 5.01 -11.84 11.41
CA VAL A 181 4.48 -11.75 12.78
C VAL A 181 3.36 -10.70 12.89
N ALA A 182 3.48 -9.55 12.21
CA ALA A 182 2.43 -8.54 12.14
C ALA A 182 1.15 -9.08 11.49
N CYS A 183 1.25 -9.87 10.41
CA CYS A 183 0.11 -10.57 9.83
C CYS A 183 -0.60 -11.47 10.85
N ALA A 184 0.17 -12.25 11.62
CA ALA A 184 -0.39 -13.13 12.66
C ALA A 184 -1.05 -12.33 13.80
N LEU A 185 -0.50 -11.18 14.18
CA LEU A 185 -1.08 -10.25 15.16
C LEU A 185 -2.43 -9.71 14.69
N HIS A 186 -2.52 -9.19 13.46
CA HIS A 186 -3.77 -8.67 12.90
C HIS A 186 -4.84 -9.76 12.75
N ALA A 187 -4.46 -10.95 12.29
CA ALA A 187 -5.38 -12.09 12.20
C ALA A 187 -5.85 -12.58 13.58
N SER A 188 -4.98 -12.56 14.60
CA SER A 188 -5.34 -12.94 15.97
C SER A 188 -6.32 -11.96 16.61
N GLY A 189 -6.12 -10.65 16.42
CA GLY A 189 -7.07 -9.63 16.88
C GLY A 189 -8.44 -9.74 16.20
N PHE A 190 -8.47 -10.02 14.89
CA PHE A 190 -9.71 -10.35 14.18
C PHE A 190 -10.43 -11.56 14.78
N GLY A 191 -9.68 -12.65 15.05
CA GLY A 191 -10.22 -13.85 15.68
C GLY A 191 -10.80 -13.59 17.08
N GLU A 192 -10.06 -12.85 17.92
CA GLU A 192 -10.50 -12.44 19.26
C GLU A 192 -11.80 -11.64 19.22
N SER A 193 -11.90 -10.67 18.31
CA SER A 193 -13.10 -9.85 18.15
C SER A 193 -14.32 -10.69 17.73
N ILE A 194 -14.16 -11.61 16.75
CA ILE A 194 -15.28 -12.50 16.34
C ILE A 194 -15.69 -13.44 17.48
N ARG A 195 -14.74 -14.03 18.21
CA ARG A 195 -15.07 -14.92 19.34
C ARG A 195 -15.88 -14.19 20.40
N LYS A 196 -15.51 -12.94 20.73
CA LYS A 196 -16.23 -12.09 21.68
C LYS A 196 -17.62 -11.71 21.17
N LEU A 197 -17.75 -11.29 19.91
CA LEU A 197 -19.03 -10.98 19.27
C LEU A 197 -19.99 -12.19 19.29
N LEU A 198 -19.47 -13.40 19.03
CA LEU A 198 -20.24 -14.65 19.08
C LEU A 198 -20.37 -15.25 20.49
N SER A 199 -19.84 -14.59 21.53
CA SER A 199 -19.85 -15.04 22.93
C SER A 199 -19.34 -16.48 23.14
N LEU A 200 -18.36 -16.91 22.35
CA LEU A 200 -17.85 -18.28 22.38
C LEU A 200 -16.83 -18.48 23.52
N ARG A 201 -17.07 -19.50 24.35
CA ARG A 201 -16.33 -19.74 25.61
C ARG A 201 -14.92 -20.33 25.45
N SER A 202 -14.53 -20.80 24.27
CA SER A 202 -13.23 -21.50 24.09
C SER A 202 -12.26 -20.69 23.24
N ASP A 203 -11.06 -20.48 23.77
CA ASP A 203 -9.98 -19.73 23.11
C ASP A 203 -9.45 -20.42 21.84
N ILE A 204 -9.84 -21.68 21.60
CA ILE A 204 -9.54 -22.36 20.33
C ILE A 204 -10.21 -21.66 19.13
N TYR A 205 -11.35 -20.98 19.36
CA TYR A 205 -12.04 -20.25 18.31
C TYR A 205 -11.28 -19.02 17.83
N ASP A 206 -10.50 -18.35 18.71
CA ASP A 206 -9.62 -17.23 18.31
C ASP A 206 -8.63 -17.69 17.24
N ARG A 207 -7.97 -18.82 17.50
CA ARG A 207 -7.00 -19.45 16.60
C ARG A 207 -7.65 -19.98 15.33
N LEU A 208 -8.86 -20.53 15.43
CA LEU A 208 -9.62 -21.04 14.28
C LEU A 208 -10.00 -19.91 13.32
N PHE A 209 -10.58 -18.81 13.82
CA PHE A 209 -10.95 -17.65 13.00
C PHE A 209 -9.73 -16.93 12.43
N ALA A 210 -8.66 -16.77 13.22
CA ALA A 210 -7.40 -16.21 12.73
C ALA A 210 -6.79 -17.05 11.60
N SER A 211 -6.74 -18.38 11.77
CA SER A 211 -6.21 -19.31 10.76
C SER A 211 -7.07 -19.32 9.49
N ALA A 212 -8.41 -19.33 9.65
CA ALA A 212 -9.35 -19.26 8.54
C ALA A 212 -9.19 -17.94 7.76
N LEU A 213 -8.98 -16.81 8.44
CA LEU A 213 -8.71 -15.54 7.78
C LEU A 213 -7.39 -15.58 6.99
N VAL A 214 -6.29 -16.05 7.59
CA VAL A 214 -4.99 -16.12 6.89
C VAL A 214 -5.08 -17.02 5.65
N LEU A 215 -5.78 -18.15 5.72
CA LEU A 215 -6.02 -19.03 4.57
C LEU A 215 -6.86 -18.33 3.49
N LEU A 216 -7.93 -17.63 3.87
CA LEU A 216 -8.78 -16.86 2.96
C LEU A 216 -7.98 -15.76 2.24
N LEU A 217 -7.24 -14.93 2.98
CA LEU A 217 -6.44 -13.84 2.42
C LEU A 217 -5.28 -14.36 1.56
N SER A 218 -4.71 -15.52 1.91
CA SER A 218 -3.72 -16.20 1.06
C SER A 218 -4.33 -16.63 -0.27
N GLY A 219 -5.55 -17.18 -0.27
CA GLY A 219 -6.29 -17.50 -1.49
C GLY A 219 -6.60 -16.28 -2.35
N VAL A 220 -7.01 -15.16 -1.74
CA VAL A 220 -7.24 -13.87 -2.43
C VAL A 220 -5.95 -13.35 -3.08
N ASN A 221 -4.81 -13.43 -2.39
CA ASN A 221 -3.53 -12.98 -2.94
C ASN A 221 -3.06 -13.79 -4.15
N VAL A 222 -3.34 -15.10 -4.19
CA VAL A 222 -3.07 -15.95 -5.37
C VAL A 222 -3.94 -15.54 -6.57
N ALA A 223 -5.16 -15.06 -6.34
CA ALA A 223 -6.08 -14.66 -7.42
C ALA A 223 -5.71 -13.33 -8.10
N GLY A 224 -4.97 -12.44 -7.42
CA GLY A 224 -4.34 -11.26 -8.03
C GLY A 224 -4.58 -9.93 -7.29
N VAL A 225 -3.48 -9.23 -6.98
CA VAL A 225 -3.46 -8.08 -6.05
C VAL A 225 -3.99 -6.77 -6.66
N LYS A 226 -4.21 -6.66 -7.98
CA LYS A 226 -4.59 -5.40 -8.67
C LYS A 226 -5.88 -4.75 -8.13
N TRP A 227 -6.79 -5.54 -7.56
CA TRP A 227 -8.04 -5.07 -6.96
C TRP A 227 -7.87 -4.50 -5.55
N VAL A 228 -6.87 -4.98 -4.81
CA VAL A 228 -6.62 -4.62 -3.41
C VAL A 228 -6.30 -3.12 -3.28
N ILE A 229 -5.49 -2.59 -4.19
CA ILE A 229 -5.08 -1.18 -4.16
C ILE A 229 -6.28 -0.27 -4.48
N LYS A 230 -7.19 -0.66 -5.40
CA LYS A 230 -8.43 0.08 -5.66
C LYS A 230 -9.42 0.03 -4.48
N LEU A 231 -9.44 -1.07 -3.72
CA LEU A 231 -10.23 -1.18 -2.49
C LEU A 231 -9.67 -0.33 -1.34
N GLN A 232 -8.38 -0.01 -1.35
CA GLN A 232 -7.69 0.65 -0.24
C GLN A 232 -8.34 1.97 0.19
N PHE A 233 -8.83 2.79 -0.75
CA PHE A 233 -9.62 4.00 -0.44
C PHE A 233 -10.93 3.73 0.28
N LEU A 234 -11.67 2.71 -0.14
CA LEU A 234 -12.93 2.32 0.49
C LEU A 234 -12.69 1.80 1.92
N LEU A 235 -11.61 1.04 2.10
CA LEU A 235 -11.18 0.55 3.41
C LEU A 235 -10.79 1.72 4.34
N LEU A 236 -10.05 2.71 3.84
CA LEU A 236 -9.75 3.93 4.60
C LEU A 236 -11.01 4.71 4.97
N LEU A 237 -11.95 4.88 4.04
CA LEU A 237 -13.18 5.62 4.28
C LEU A 237 -14.00 4.98 5.41
N ILE A 238 -14.17 3.65 5.37
CA ILE A 238 -14.83 2.90 6.45
C ILE A 238 -14.10 3.07 7.79
N LEU A 239 -12.76 3.04 7.76
CA LEU A 239 -11.91 3.14 8.95
C LEU A 239 -11.97 4.53 9.61
N LEU A 240 -11.97 5.60 8.80
CA LEU A 240 -12.15 6.97 9.28
C LEU A 240 -13.60 7.21 9.74
N SER A 241 -14.60 6.64 9.08
CA SER A 241 -16.00 6.67 9.54
C SER A 241 -16.17 5.97 10.89
N ALA A 242 -15.51 4.83 11.12
CA ALA A 242 -15.51 4.15 12.41
C ALA A 242 -14.85 4.97 13.54
N ALA A 243 -13.72 5.62 13.26
CA ALA A 243 -13.07 6.53 14.21
C ALA A 243 -13.93 7.76 14.53
N ALA A 244 -14.62 8.31 13.51
CA ALA A 244 -15.55 9.43 13.69
C ALA A 244 -16.81 9.02 14.47
N ASP A 245 -17.39 7.85 14.20
CA ASP A 245 -18.58 7.34 14.90
C ASP A 245 -18.31 7.12 16.41
N PHE A 246 -17.14 6.60 16.74
CA PHE A 246 -16.65 6.50 18.11
C PHE A 246 -16.41 7.88 18.76
N TRP A 247 -15.82 8.85 18.04
CA TRP A 247 -15.63 10.21 18.57
C TRP A 247 -16.94 10.98 18.79
N VAL A 248 -17.91 10.88 17.87
CA VAL A 248 -19.20 11.57 18.05
C VAL A 248 -20.05 10.84 19.09
N GLY A 249 -19.98 9.49 19.15
CA GLY A 249 -20.68 8.67 20.14
C GLY A 249 -20.41 9.07 21.58
N SER A 250 -19.17 9.44 21.90
CA SER A 250 -18.79 9.89 23.25
C SER A 250 -19.52 11.15 23.74
N PHE A 251 -20.16 11.91 22.84
CA PHE A 251 -20.98 13.09 23.18
C PHE A 251 -22.50 12.83 23.10
N VAL A 252 -22.94 11.75 22.46
CA VAL A 252 -24.36 11.56 22.06
C VAL A 252 -25.14 10.73 23.07
N HIS A 253 -24.52 9.74 23.71
CA HIS A 253 -25.19 8.84 24.66
C HIS A 253 -24.27 8.45 25.83
N VAL A 254 -24.82 7.64 26.74
CA VAL A 254 -24.10 7.00 27.86
C VAL A 254 -24.63 5.58 28.04
N ASP A 255 -23.78 4.66 28.50
CA ASP A 255 -24.11 3.28 28.82
C ASP A 255 -23.41 2.88 30.14
N GLU A 256 -24.05 3.26 31.25
CA GLU A 256 -23.52 3.01 32.60
C GLU A 256 -23.39 1.51 32.91
N ILE A 257 -24.18 0.65 32.25
CA ILE A 257 -24.18 -0.81 32.49
C ILE A 257 -22.86 -1.42 32.02
N HIS A 258 -22.36 -0.99 30.87
CA HIS A 258 -21.05 -1.38 30.34
C HIS A 258 -19.91 -0.44 30.82
N GLY A 259 -20.20 0.49 31.74
CA GLY A 259 -19.23 1.37 32.37
C GLY A 259 -18.78 2.57 31.53
N PHE A 260 -19.54 2.95 30.50
CA PHE A 260 -19.41 4.21 29.76
C PHE A 260 -20.34 5.26 30.37
N VAL A 261 -19.80 6.12 31.22
CA VAL A 261 -20.58 7.06 32.05
C VAL A 261 -20.58 8.51 31.50
N GLY A 262 -20.09 8.68 30.27
CA GLY A 262 -19.91 10.01 29.65
C GLY A 262 -18.77 10.82 30.29
N TYR A 263 -18.53 12.02 29.74
CA TYR A 263 -17.40 12.86 30.14
C TYR A 263 -17.45 13.28 31.62
N SER A 264 -16.54 12.73 32.42
CA SER A 264 -16.44 13.02 33.86
C SER A 264 -15.00 13.32 34.29
N ALA A 265 -14.81 14.47 34.94
CA ALA A 265 -13.52 14.86 35.52
C ALA A 265 -13.06 13.90 36.65
N GLU A 266 -13.99 13.24 37.33
CA GLU A 266 -13.67 12.23 38.35
C GLU A 266 -13.16 10.94 37.72
N VAL A 267 -13.81 10.47 36.65
CA VAL A 267 -13.36 9.31 35.86
C VAL A 267 -11.98 9.57 35.27
N LEU A 268 -11.79 10.74 34.64
CA LEU A 268 -10.50 11.15 34.12
C LEU A 268 -9.42 11.13 35.21
N ARG A 269 -9.68 11.74 36.39
CA ARG A 269 -8.76 11.74 37.53
C ARG A 269 -8.41 10.32 38.00
N ASN A 270 -9.38 9.41 38.05
CA ASN A 270 -9.18 8.01 38.43
C ASN A 270 -8.37 7.22 37.39
N ASN A 271 -8.47 7.60 36.11
CA ASN A 271 -7.73 7.01 34.99
C ASN A 271 -6.37 7.69 34.73
N THR A 272 -6.04 8.83 35.35
CA THR A 272 -4.76 9.55 35.09
C THR A 272 -3.52 8.76 35.49
N GLY A 273 -3.54 8.13 36.67
CA GLY A 273 -2.38 7.42 37.23
C GLY A 273 -2.28 5.96 36.79
N PRO A 274 -1.08 5.34 36.75
CA PRO A 274 -0.90 3.93 36.48
C PRO A 274 -1.46 3.04 37.60
N ALA A 275 -1.93 1.86 37.21
CA ALA A 275 -2.28 0.74 38.07
C ALA A 275 -2.07 -0.55 37.26
N TYR A 276 -0.80 -0.89 37.05
CA TYR A 276 -0.42 -2.08 36.31
C TYR A 276 -0.84 -3.35 37.08
N SER A 277 -1.44 -4.30 36.37
CA SER A 277 -1.75 -5.65 36.84
C SER A 277 -0.48 -6.46 37.12
N ASP A 278 -0.58 -7.52 37.92
CA ASP A 278 0.57 -8.35 38.31
C ASP A 278 1.31 -8.93 37.10
N GLY A 279 2.55 -8.48 36.89
CA GLY A 279 3.41 -8.85 35.75
C GLY A 279 3.48 -7.80 34.64
N GLU A 280 2.50 -6.90 34.56
CA GLU A 280 2.47 -5.80 33.60
C GLU A 280 3.28 -4.59 34.08
N ASN A 281 3.76 -3.77 33.14
CA ASN A 281 4.55 -2.57 33.41
C ASN A 281 4.58 -1.66 32.17
N TRP A 282 5.25 -0.50 32.29
CA TRP A 282 5.35 0.45 31.17
C TRP A 282 5.91 -0.17 29.88
N TYR A 283 6.88 -1.09 29.96
CA TYR A 283 7.49 -1.73 28.79
C TYR A 283 6.58 -2.78 28.15
N SER A 284 5.71 -3.46 28.90
CA SER A 284 4.74 -4.39 28.32
C SER A 284 3.65 -3.64 27.54
N VAL A 285 3.14 -2.54 28.11
CA VAL A 285 2.20 -1.63 27.42
C VAL A 285 2.84 -0.98 26.19
N PHE A 286 4.10 -0.54 26.28
CA PHE A 286 4.87 -0.07 25.13
C PHE A 286 5.01 -1.16 24.06
N GLY A 287 5.39 -2.38 24.44
CA GLY A 287 5.53 -3.52 23.53
C GLY A 287 4.22 -3.94 22.85
N LEU A 288 3.08 -3.78 23.54
CA LEU A 288 1.75 -3.99 22.98
C LEU A 288 1.36 -2.90 21.97
N PHE A 289 1.67 -1.63 22.27
CA PHE A 289 1.30 -0.52 21.40
C PHE A 289 2.23 -0.35 20.19
N PHE A 290 3.53 -0.60 20.35
CA PHE A 290 4.56 -0.32 19.33
C PHE A 290 4.30 -0.91 17.93
N PRO A 291 3.77 -2.14 17.76
CA PRO A 291 3.40 -2.67 16.45
C PRO A 291 2.44 -1.77 15.66
N THR A 292 1.58 -1.00 16.34
CA THR A 292 0.63 -0.05 15.73
C THR A 292 1.35 1.05 14.95
N VAL A 293 2.55 1.48 15.37
CA VAL A 293 3.30 2.55 14.70
C VAL A 293 4.26 2.05 13.61
N THR A 294 4.45 0.73 13.44
CA THR A 294 5.41 0.19 12.45
C THR A 294 4.88 0.16 11.01
N GLY A 295 3.57 0.37 10.80
CA GLY A 295 2.88 0.29 9.51
C GLY A 295 3.35 1.26 8.41
N ILE A 296 4.13 2.28 8.76
CA ILE A 296 4.67 3.31 7.85
C ILE A 296 5.51 2.76 6.69
N MET A 297 6.16 1.61 6.88
CA MET A 297 6.90 0.96 5.79
C MET A 297 6.01 0.57 4.60
N ALA A 298 4.68 0.53 4.76
CA ALA A 298 3.72 0.27 3.69
C ALA A 298 3.78 1.31 2.56
N GLY A 299 3.97 2.60 2.87
CA GLY A 299 4.11 3.65 1.84
C GLY A 299 5.39 3.51 1.03
N ILE A 300 6.50 3.13 1.68
CA ILE A 300 7.80 2.87 1.02
C ILE A 300 7.72 1.63 0.13
N ASN A 301 6.96 0.59 0.53
CA ASN A 301 6.74 -0.60 -0.29
C ASN A 301 5.95 -0.35 -1.59
N MET A 302 5.32 0.82 -1.73
CA MET A 302 4.64 1.24 -2.96
C MET A 302 5.54 2.08 -3.89
N SER A 303 6.84 2.21 -3.61
CA SER A 303 7.75 3.07 -4.38
C SER A 303 7.81 2.78 -5.89
N GLY A 304 7.54 1.54 -6.32
CA GLY A 304 7.45 1.17 -7.74
C GLY A 304 6.13 1.55 -8.43
N ASP A 305 5.10 1.85 -7.64
CA ASP A 305 3.74 2.13 -8.09
C ASP A 305 3.41 3.66 -8.05
N LEU A 306 4.35 4.51 -7.60
CA LEU A 306 4.19 5.96 -7.46
C LEU A 306 4.65 6.74 -8.70
N ARG A 307 4.14 7.97 -8.85
CA ARG A 307 4.52 8.92 -9.92
C ARG A 307 5.83 9.64 -9.61
N ASP A 308 6.01 10.13 -8.39
CA ASP A 308 7.26 10.74 -7.93
C ASP A 308 7.60 10.24 -6.52
N PRO A 309 8.28 9.08 -6.40
CA PRO A 309 8.61 8.49 -5.10
C PRO A 309 9.44 9.41 -4.20
N ALA A 310 10.27 10.29 -4.76
CA ALA A 310 11.14 11.18 -4.01
C ALA A 310 10.36 12.27 -3.27
N HIS A 311 9.27 12.78 -3.86
CA HIS A 311 8.38 13.76 -3.24
C HIS A 311 7.18 13.12 -2.50
N ASP A 312 6.59 12.06 -3.06
CA ASP A 312 5.36 11.45 -2.56
C ASP A 312 5.56 10.74 -1.22
N ILE A 313 6.70 10.04 -1.04
CA ILE A 313 6.97 9.26 0.17
C ILE A 313 7.16 10.16 1.41
N PRO A 314 8.02 11.20 1.39
CA PRO A 314 8.19 12.08 2.54
C PRO A 314 6.89 12.74 2.98
N THR A 315 6.17 13.35 2.04
CA THR A 315 4.96 14.13 2.31
C THR A 315 3.83 13.24 2.81
N GLY A 316 3.57 12.12 2.13
CA GLY A 316 2.48 11.20 2.49
C GLY A 316 2.74 10.47 3.81
N THR A 317 4.01 10.12 4.08
CA THR A 317 4.39 9.45 5.33
C THR A 317 4.27 10.37 6.54
N LEU A 318 4.79 11.60 6.46
CA LEU A 318 4.69 12.56 7.57
C LEU A 318 3.24 12.97 7.84
N ALA A 319 2.42 13.15 6.79
CA ALA A 319 0.99 13.38 6.94
C ALA A 319 0.27 12.21 7.62
N ALA A 320 0.60 10.96 7.26
CA ALA A 320 0.02 9.77 7.86
C ALA A 320 0.43 9.59 9.34
N VAL A 321 1.70 9.87 9.69
CA VAL A 321 2.15 9.90 11.09
C VAL A 321 1.31 10.90 11.89
N GLY A 322 1.19 12.14 11.42
CA GLY A 322 0.40 13.18 12.09
C GLY A 322 -1.07 12.82 12.26
N GLY A 323 -1.70 12.30 11.20
CA GLY A 323 -3.09 11.82 11.22
C GLY A 323 -3.29 10.68 12.22
N SER A 324 -2.38 9.70 12.24
CA SER A 324 -2.44 8.58 13.19
C SER A 324 -2.25 9.04 14.64
N LEU A 325 -1.32 9.97 14.91
CA LEU A 325 -1.08 10.52 16.24
C LEU A 325 -2.32 11.20 16.80
N MET A 326 -3.01 12.00 15.97
CA MET A 326 -4.29 12.62 16.33
C MET A 326 -5.33 11.55 16.71
N ILE A 327 -5.45 10.47 15.93
CA ILE A 327 -6.39 9.38 16.20
C ILE A 327 -6.02 8.61 17.47
N TYR A 328 -4.75 8.28 17.71
CA TYR A 328 -4.34 7.56 18.92
C TYR A 328 -4.59 8.38 20.20
N LEU A 329 -4.27 9.68 20.16
CA LEU A 329 -4.56 10.58 21.28
C LEU A 329 -6.06 10.75 21.49
N MET A 330 -6.85 10.84 20.41
CA MET A 330 -8.30 10.89 20.47
C MET A 330 -8.89 9.64 21.14
N PHE A 331 -8.45 8.43 20.76
CA PHE A 331 -8.86 7.19 21.41
C PHE A 331 -8.51 7.13 22.90
N VAL A 332 -7.25 7.42 23.25
CA VAL A 332 -6.79 7.40 24.65
C VAL A 332 -7.52 8.42 25.51
N LEU A 333 -7.68 9.67 25.04
CA LEU A 333 -8.28 10.75 25.83
C LEU A 333 -9.80 10.59 25.97
N VAL A 334 -10.50 10.12 24.94
CA VAL A 334 -11.95 9.83 25.05
C VAL A 334 -12.18 8.68 26.04
N LEU A 335 -11.58 7.51 25.81
CA LEU A 335 -11.76 6.35 26.71
C LEU A 335 -11.42 6.68 28.16
N ALA A 336 -10.34 7.42 28.39
CA ALA A 336 -9.94 7.83 29.73
C ALA A 336 -10.89 8.80 30.43
N SER A 337 -11.59 9.66 29.68
CA SER A 337 -12.49 10.67 30.25
C SER A 337 -13.94 10.21 30.35
N THR A 338 -14.31 9.13 29.65
CA THR A 338 -15.70 8.66 29.59
C THR A 338 -15.96 7.29 30.20
N CYS A 339 -14.96 6.42 30.32
CA CYS A 339 -15.15 5.03 30.74
C CYS A 339 -14.51 4.72 32.08
N THR A 340 -15.20 3.93 32.90
CA THR A 340 -14.65 3.48 34.19
C THR A 340 -13.44 2.57 33.99
N ARG A 341 -12.46 2.67 34.90
CA ARG A 341 -11.22 1.89 34.84
C ARG A 341 -11.44 0.38 34.75
N PHE A 342 -12.46 -0.12 35.44
CA PHE A 342 -12.83 -1.54 35.42
C PHE A 342 -13.34 -2.00 34.05
N ALA A 343 -14.21 -1.21 33.41
CA ALA A 343 -14.69 -1.51 32.06
C ALA A 343 -13.53 -1.49 31.04
N LEU A 344 -12.66 -0.48 31.13
CA LEU A 344 -11.46 -0.36 30.30
C LEU A 344 -10.50 -1.55 30.44
N ALA A 345 -10.40 -2.14 31.63
CA ALA A 345 -9.55 -3.30 31.89
C ALA A 345 -10.16 -4.64 31.41
N THR A 346 -11.49 -4.76 31.41
CA THR A 346 -12.20 -6.04 31.23
C THR A 346 -12.87 -6.20 29.87
N ASP A 347 -13.43 -5.13 29.30
CA ASP A 347 -14.08 -5.14 27.99
C ASP A 347 -13.18 -4.56 26.90
N PHE A 348 -12.56 -5.43 26.10
CA PHE A 348 -11.75 -5.02 24.94
C PHE A 348 -12.59 -4.57 23.74
N LEU A 349 -13.93 -4.66 23.81
CA LEU A 349 -14.86 -4.07 22.85
C LEU A 349 -15.51 -2.79 23.40
N ILE A 350 -15.00 -2.19 24.49
CA ILE A 350 -15.53 -0.93 25.06
C ILE A 350 -15.67 0.22 24.04
N VAL A 351 -14.83 0.25 22.99
CA VAL A 351 -14.94 1.23 21.88
C VAL A 351 -16.28 1.10 21.13
N GLU A 352 -16.80 -0.12 20.97
CA GLU A 352 -18.13 -0.39 20.41
C GLU A 352 -19.22 0.28 21.29
N LYS A 353 -19.09 0.18 22.61
CA LYS A 353 -20.07 0.70 23.58
C LYS A 353 -20.08 2.21 23.71
N VAL A 354 -18.98 2.88 23.36
CA VAL A 354 -18.89 4.35 23.32
C VAL A 354 -19.40 4.93 21.99
N SER A 355 -19.42 4.13 20.93
CA SER A 355 -19.78 4.57 19.57
C SER A 355 -21.29 4.68 19.34
N ILE A 356 -21.74 5.50 18.38
CA ILE A 356 -23.18 5.64 18.07
C ILE A 356 -23.70 4.36 17.42
N VAL A 357 -22.93 3.84 16.46
CA VAL A 357 -23.26 2.67 15.66
C VAL A 357 -22.16 1.64 15.88
N GLY A 358 -22.26 0.85 16.96
CA GLY A 358 -21.29 -0.21 17.29
C GLY A 358 -20.92 -1.12 16.12
N VAL A 359 -21.87 -1.39 15.21
CA VAL A 359 -21.65 -2.13 13.95
C VAL A 359 -20.60 -1.46 13.04
N LEU A 360 -20.56 -0.13 12.98
CA LEU A 360 -19.60 0.63 12.18
C LEU A 360 -18.19 0.58 12.79
N VAL A 361 -18.07 0.64 14.12
CA VAL A 361 -16.78 0.40 14.81
C VAL A 361 -16.29 -1.02 14.62
N LEU A 362 -17.15 -2.02 14.76
CA LEU A 362 -16.81 -3.42 14.47
C LEU A 362 -16.40 -3.61 13.01
N LEU A 363 -17.10 -2.97 12.06
CA LEU A 363 -16.72 -2.99 10.65
C LEU A 363 -15.34 -2.35 10.43
N GLY A 364 -15.04 -1.22 11.07
CA GLY A 364 -13.73 -0.57 11.04
C GLY A 364 -12.61 -1.46 11.60
N LEU A 365 -12.86 -2.14 12.72
CA LEU A 365 -11.96 -3.12 13.34
C LEU A 365 -11.65 -4.27 12.38
N TYR A 366 -12.69 -4.88 11.77
CA TYR A 366 -12.52 -5.97 10.81
C TYR A 366 -11.81 -5.52 9.54
N VAL A 367 -12.18 -4.36 8.98
CA VAL A 367 -11.55 -3.76 7.80
C VAL A 367 -10.07 -3.45 8.04
N SER A 368 -9.73 -2.83 9.19
CA SER A 368 -8.36 -2.60 9.64
C SER A 368 -7.55 -3.90 9.67
N SER A 369 -8.08 -4.91 10.39
CA SER A 369 -7.41 -6.19 10.59
C SER A 369 -7.16 -6.92 9.27
N ILE A 370 -8.18 -6.96 8.39
CA ILE A 370 -8.10 -7.57 7.07
C ILE A 370 -7.08 -6.82 6.20
N SER A 371 -7.14 -5.48 6.16
CA SER A 371 -6.29 -4.69 5.28
C SER A 371 -4.81 -4.78 5.66
N SER A 372 -4.47 -4.71 6.95
CA SER A 372 -3.07 -4.79 7.39
C SER A 372 -2.51 -6.21 7.29
N ALA A 373 -3.33 -7.24 7.53
CA ALA A 373 -2.93 -8.63 7.26
C ALA A 373 -2.70 -8.86 5.74
N LEU A 374 -3.57 -8.34 4.89
CA LEU A 374 -3.46 -8.43 3.44
C LEU A 374 -2.20 -7.69 2.93
N ALA A 375 -1.92 -6.48 3.45
CA ALA A 375 -0.72 -5.70 3.16
C ALA A 375 0.57 -6.47 3.49
N ALA A 376 0.64 -7.10 4.66
CA ALA A 376 1.76 -7.96 5.02
C ALA A 376 1.90 -9.17 4.08
N LEU A 377 0.78 -9.81 3.70
CA LEU A 377 0.78 -11.02 2.87
C LEU A 377 1.17 -10.78 1.39
N TYR A 378 0.89 -9.62 0.79
CA TYR A 378 1.41 -9.30 -0.56
C TYR A 378 2.73 -8.52 -0.54
N GLY A 379 2.97 -7.71 0.48
CA GLY A 379 4.20 -6.90 0.61
C GLY A 379 5.42 -7.77 0.91
N THR A 380 5.30 -8.71 1.85
CA THR A 380 6.42 -9.56 2.28
C THR A 380 7.01 -10.41 1.15
N PRO A 381 6.21 -11.12 0.32
CA PRO A 381 6.75 -11.88 -0.80
C PRO A 381 7.45 -11.02 -1.85
N ARG A 382 6.97 -9.78 -2.13
CA ARG A 382 7.64 -8.85 -3.06
C ARG A 382 9.04 -8.47 -2.56
N VAL A 383 9.17 -8.18 -1.26
CA VAL A 383 10.46 -7.88 -0.63
C VAL A 383 11.37 -9.11 -0.66
N LEU A 384 10.85 -10.28 -0.28
CA LEU A 384 11.61 -11.54 -0.26
C LEU A 384 12.11 -11.95 -1.66
N GLN A 385 11.27 -11.80 -2.69
CA GLN A 385 11.63 -12.04 -4.10
C GLN A 385 12.73 -11.08 -4.57
N SER A 386 12.67 -9.81 -4.13
CA SER A 386 13.69 -8.82 -4.45
C SER A 386 15.05 -9.17 -3.82
N ILE A 387 15.07 -9.69 -2.58
CA ILE A 387 16.29 -10.19 -1.92
C ILE A 387 16.84 -11.43 -2.66
N ALA A 388 15.95 -12.35 -3.07
CA ALA A 388 16.33 -13.54 -3.82
C ALA A 388 16.99 -13.18 -5.17
N GLY A 389 16.45 -12.19 -5.89
CA GLY A 389 16.99 -11.70 -7.17
C GLY A 389 18.40 -11.12 -7.09
N GLN A 390 18.80 -10.52 -5.96
CA GLN A 390 20.19 -10.09 -5.75
C GLN A 390 21.14 -11.25 -5.37
N LYS A 391 20.63 -12.48 -5.22
CA LYS A 391 21.39 -13.73 -5.01
C LYS A 391 22.32 -13.72 -3.79
N VAL A 392 22.06 -12.82 -2.84
CA VAL A 392 22.84 -12.59 -1.61
C VAL A 392 22.86 -13.82 -0.70
N ILE A 393 21.74 -14.55 -0.64
CA ILE A 393 21.54 -15.73 0.19
C ILE A 393 21.22 -16.92 -0.74
N PRO A 394 22.12 -17.91 -0.90
CA PRO A 394 21.93 -19.03 -1.82
C PRO A 394 20.65 -19.84 -1.56
N LEU A 395 20.28 -20.03 -0.30
CA LEU A 395 19.13 -20.85 0.12
C LEU A 395 17.78 -20.35 -0.43
N ILE A 396 17.62 -19.04 -0.63
CA ILE A 396 16.35 -18.42 -1.06
C ILE A 396 16.30 -18.11 -2.56
N GLN A 397 17.36 -18.39 -3.33
CA GLN A 397 17.38 -18.18 -4.78
C GLN A 397 16.19 -18.82 -5.55
N PRO A 398 15.63 -19.98 -5.16
CA PRO A 398 14.43 -20.52 -5.80
C PRO A 398 13.21 -19.58 -5.74
N LEU A 399 13.13 -18.70 -4.74
CA LEU A 399 12.04 -17.73 -4.53
C LEU A 399 12.10 -16.51 -5.47
N GLU A 400 13.17 -16.36 -6.26
CA GLU A 400 13.29 -15.32 -7.31
C GLU A 400 12.20 -15.51 -8.39
N ARG A 401 11.80 -16.76 -8.67
CA ARG A 401 10.96 -17.13 -9.80
C ARG A 401 9.48 -16.83 -9.55
N GLY A 402 8.95 -15.83 -10.26
CA GLY A 402 7.51 -15.61 -10.34
C GLY A 402 6.83 -16.66 -11.21
N VAL A 403 5.85 -17.38 -10.66
CA VAL A 403 4.95 -18.25 -11.42
C VAL A 403 3.67 -17.47 -11.70
N SER A 404 3.35 -17.24 -12.97
CA SER A 404 2.06 -16.61 -13.32
C SER A 404 0.92 -17.62 -13.18
N ALA A 405 -0.32 -17.14 -13.04
CA ALA A 405 -1.52 -17.99 -12.92
C ALA A 405 -1.76 -18.91 -14.14
N MET A 406 -1.03 -18.74 -15.24
CA MET A 406 -1.04 -19.62 -16.42
C MET A 406 0.12 -20.65 -16.44
N GLY A 407 0.85 -20.83 -15.33
CA GLY A 407 1.95 -21.80 -15.23
C GLY A 407 3.23 -21.43 -15.99
N VAL A 408 3.27 -20.25 -16.61
CA VAL A 408 4.45 -19.75 -17.33
C VAL A 408 5.45 -19.21 -16.32
N MET A 409 6.62 -19.85 -16.20
CA MET A 409 7.76 -19.27 -15.47
C MET A 409 8.20 -17.99 -16.17
N GLN A 410 8.25 -16.88 -15.44
CA GLN A 410 8.74 -15.61 -15.96
C GLN A 410 9.97 -15.16 -15.16
N PRO A 411 11.05 -14.68 -15.83
CA PRO A 411 12.13 -13.96 -15.17
C PRO A 411 11.61 -12.71 -14.44
N LEU A 412 12.38 -12.21 -13.49
CA LEU A 412 12.03 -11.07 -12.63
C LEU A 412 11.47 -9.88 -13.43
N GLU A 413 12.11 -9.55 -14.56
CA GLU A 413 11.73 -8.47 -15.49
C GLU A 413 10.29 -8.58 -16.04
N ARG A 414 9.78 -9.80 -16.22
CA ARG A 414 8.43 -10.05 -16.77
C ARG A 414 7.39 -10.33 -15.69
N GLY A 415 7.78 -10.90 -14.55
CA GLY A 415 6.89 -11.05 -13.39
C GLY A 415 6.38 -9.70 -12.86
N VAL A 416 7.24 -8.68 -12.88
CA VAL A 416 6.92 -7.26 -12.62
C VAL A 416 5.81 -6.76 -13.55
N SER A 417 5.92 -7.03 -14.86
CA SER A 417 4.92 -6.68 -15.87
C SER A 417 3.59 -7.40 -15.67
N ALA A 418 3.62 -8.71 -15.38
CA ALA A 418 2.40 -9.49 -15.11
C ALA A 418 1.65 -8.99 -13.86
N MET A 419 2.37 -8.57 -12.82
CA MET A 419 1.78 -7.95 -11.61
C MET A 419 1.25 -6.52 -11.83
N GLY A 420 1.52 -5.90 -12.99
CA GLY A 420 0.95 -4.60 -13.39
C GLY A 420 1.89 -3.40 -13.28
N MET A 421 3.18 -3.60 -13.03
CA MET A 421 4.17 -2.53 -13.08
C MET A 421 4.67 -2.31 -14.52
N GLY A 422 4.83 -1.06 -14.91
CA GLY A 422 5.41 -0.70 -16.21
C GLY A 422 6.86 -1.16 -16.32
N VAL A 423 7.23 -1.73 -17.47
CA VAL A 423 8.62 -2.12 -17.75
C VAL A 423 9.43 -0.86 -18.05
N MET A 424 10.29 -0.43 -17.13
CA MET A 424 11.41 0.43 -17.50
C MET A 424 12.52 -0.41 -18.14
N GLN A 425 13.04 0.07 -19.26
CA GLN A 425 14.18 -0.54 -19.95
C GLN A 425 15.44 -0.48 -19.08
N PRO A 426 16.35 -1.46 -19.19
CA PRO A 426 17.65 -1.37 -18.54
C PRO A 426 18.45 -0.19 -19.11
N LEU A 427 18.96 0.67 -18.24
CA LEU A 427 20.02 1.61 -18.60
C LEU A 427 21.26 0.80 -18.97
N GLU A 428 21.63 0.85 -20.26
CA GLU A 428 22.90 0.32 -20.74
C GLU A 428 24.05 1.02 -20.00
N ARG A 429 24.95 0.23 -19.42
CA ARG A 429 26.17 0.75 -18.80
C ARG A 429 27.20 1.04 -19.89
N GLY A 430 27.39 2.33 -20.18
CA GLY A 430 28.63 2.87 -20.72
C GLY A 430 29.69 3.04 -19.62
#